data_AF-A0A359CDA8-F1
#
_entry.id   AF-A0A359CDA8-F1
#
_cell.length_a   1.000
_cell.length_b   1.000
_cell.length_c   1.000
_cell.angle_alpha   90.00
_cell.angle_beta   90.00
_cell.angle_gamma   90.00
#
_symmetry.space_group_name_H-M   'P 1'
#
loop_
_entity.id
_entity.type
_entity.pdbx_description
1 polymer ?
#
loop_
_entity_poly.entity_id
_entity_poly.type
_entity_poly.pdbx_seq_one_letter_code
_entity_poly.pdbx_strand_id
1 'polypeptide(L)'
;MKKFIGIFLLVVILTGCKTQKVFVPVDHVTTEYRDRYKLDSIYYRDTIEITNAGDTIFKNVIRWRERFIRDTVYQSRTDSIPVIIEVEKEIPVNYLTKWQTIRIWIGNIILIILAALVGWKLIKLYLKLKK
;
A
#
# COMPACT_ATOMS: atom_id res chain seq x y z
N MET A 1 35.47 12.17 42.92
CA MET A 1 34.37 12.93 42.30
C MET A 1 34.41 12.92 40.77
N LYS A 2 35.57 13.19 40.12
CA LYS A 2 35.71 13.18 38.65
C LYS A 2 35.25 11.88 37.95
N LYS A 3 35.47 10.71 38.58
CA LYS A 3 35.04 9.40 38.04
C LYS A 3 33.50 9.23 37.99
N PHE A 4 32.78 9.76 38.99
CA PHE A 4 31.32 9.67 39.04
C PHE A 4 30.64 10.60 38.02
N ILE A 5 31.26 11.77 37.76
CA ILE A 5 30.79 12.72 36.75
C ILE A 5 30.86 12.09 35.35
N GLY A 6 31.94 11.37 35.03
CA GLY A 6 32.07 10.67 33.75
C GLY A 6 31.01 9.59 33.54
N ILE A 7 30.67 8.84 34.58
CA ILE A 7 29.63 7.79 34.52
C ILE A 7 28.25 8.41 34.33
N PHE A 8 27.95 9.50 35.05
CA PHE A 8 26.67 10.20 34.92
C PHE A 8 26.47 10.77 33.50
N LEU A 9 27.51 11.37 32.93
CA LEU A 9 27.47 11.93 31.58
C LEU A 9 27.26 10.85 30.51
N LEU A 10 27.80 9.66 30.72
CA LEU A 10 27.65 8.51 29.83
C LEU A 10 26.22 7.94 29.86
N VAL A 11 25.58 7.90 31.04
CA VAL A 11 24.18 7.46 31.18
C VAL A 11 23.23 8.41 30.45
N VAL A 12 23.43 9.73 30.57
CA VAL A 12 22.58 10.75 29.92
C VAL A 12 22.62 10.63 28.38
N ILE A 13 23.81 10.35 27.82
CA ILE A 13 23.97 10.17 26.36
C ILE A 13 23.27 8.89 25.87
N LEU A 14 23.24 7.83 26.68
CA LEU A 14 22.58 6.57 26.33
C LEU A 14 21.04 6.66 26.39
N THR A 15 20.48 7.54 27.22
CA THR A 15 19.03 7.72 27.37
C THR A 15 18.38 8.62 26.31
N GLY A 16 19.16 9.35 25.51
CA GLY A 16 18.66 10.34 24.55
C GLY A 16 18.07 9.79 23.24
N CYS A 17 17.75 8.49 23.15
CA CYS A 17 17.31 7.88 21.91
C CYS A 17 15.83 8.20 21.61
N LYS A 18 15.56 9.36 21.01
CA LYS A 18 14.22 9.73 20.52
C LYS A 18 13.95 9.03 19.19
N THR A 19 12.89 8.22 19.11
CA THR A 19 12.44 7.60 17.87
C THR A 19 11.95 8.67 16.89
N GLN A 20 12.59 8.76 15.71
CA GLN A 20 12.18 9.64 14.63
C GLN A 20 10.87 9.12 14.02
N LYS A 21 9.77 9.86 14.22
CA LYS A 21 8.51 9.60 13.53
C LYS A 21 8.59 10.26 12.16
N VAL A 22 8.65 9.47 11.10
CA VAL A 22 8.62 9.95 9.71
C VAL A 22 7.15 10.01 9.30
N PHE A 23 6.66 11.21 8.99
CA PHE A 23 5.34 11.40 8.42
C PHE A 23 5.41 11.09 6.92
N VAL A 24 4.66 10.08 6.46
CA VAL A 24 4.54 9.75 5.04
C VAL A 24 3.24 10.38 4.55
N PRO A 25 3.29 11.43 3.72
CA PRO A 25 2.08 11.98 3.13
C PRO A 25 1.48 10.96 2.15
N VAL A 26 0.18 10.73 2.27
CA VAL A 26 -0.59 9.92 1.33
C VAL A 26 -1.36 10.88 0.43
N ASP A 27 -1.10 10.82 -0.87
CA ASP A 27 -1.80 11.66 -1.84
C ASP A 27 -3.23 11.13 -2.04
N HIS A 28 -4.21 12.00 -1.89
CA HIS A 28 -5.62 11.67 -2.11
C HIS A 28 -6.01 12.03 -3.55
N VAL A 29 -6.43 11.03 -4.33
CA VAL A 29 -7.01 11.25 -5.66
C VAL A 29 -8.52 11.45 -5.52
N THR A 30 -8.99 12.68 -5.74
CA THR A 30 -10.42 12.97 -5.85
C THR A 30 -10.93 12.54 -7.22
N THR A 31 -11.67 11.44 -7.27
CA THR A 31 -12.35 11.01 -8.50
C THR A 31 -13.65 11.79 -8.63
N GLU A 32 -13.64 12.81 -9.48
CA GLU A 32 -14.87 13.53 -9.85
C GLU A 32 -15.69 12.68 -10.83
N TYR A 33 -17.00 12.62 -10.60
CA TYR A 33 -17.93 11.92 -11.48
C TYR A 33 -17.96 12.60 -12.85
N ARG A 34 -17.56 11.88 -13.90
CA ARG A 34 -17.66 12.33 -15.29
C ARG A 34 -18.73 11.55 -16.03
N ASP A 35 -19.84 12.21 -16.30
CA ASP A 35 -20.94 11.62 -17.06
C ASP A 35 -20.49 11.37 -18.52
N ARG A 36 -20.55 10.11 -18.96
CA ARG A 36 -20.18 9.73 -20.33
C ARG A 36 -21.45 9.72 -21.18
N TYR A 37 -21.79 10.85 -21.78
CA TYR A 37 -22.80 10.90 -22.83
C TYR A 37 -22.25 10.17 -24.07
N LYS A 38 -22.58 8.88 -24.19
CA LYS A 38 -22.40 8.13 -25.43
C LYS A 38 -23.52 8.60 -26.36
N LEU A 39 -23.14 9.04 -27.57
CA LEU A 39 -24.10 9.43 -28.60
C LEU A 39 -25.03 8.23 -28.86
N ASP A 40 -26.30 8.32 -28.47
CA ASP A 40 -27.26 7.23 -28.65
C ASP A 40 -27.35 6.83 -30.13
N SER A 41 -27.46 5.53 -30.36
CA SER A 41 -27.60 4.93 -31.68
C SER A 41 -28.84 5.49 -32.40
N ILE A 42 -28.62 6.43 -33.32
CA ILE A 42 -29.65 6.88 -34.26
C ILE A 42 -29.79 5.75 -35.29
N TYR A 43 -30.87 4.98 -35.18
CA TYR A 43 -31.22 4.00 -36.19
C TYR A 43 -32.06 4.67 -37.27
N TYR A 44 -31.59 4.58 -38.50
CA TYR A 44 -32.36 4.99 -39.68
C TYR A 44 -33.16 3.79 -40.16
N ARG A 45 -34.47 3.82 -39.92
CA ARG A 45 -35.39 2.91 -40.59
C ARG A 45 -36.01 3.71 -41.71
N ASP A 46 -35.62 3.43 -42.95
CA ASP A 46 -36.18 4.11 -44.11
C ASP A 46 -37.24 3.20 -44.74
N THR A 47 -38.45 3.70 -44.95
CA THR A 47 -39.46 3.01 -45.74
C THR A 47 -39.32 3.45 -47.18
N ILE A 48 -39.08 2.48 -48.08
CA ILE A 48 -38.92 2.71 -49.50
C ILE A 48 -40.14 2.13 -50.21
N GLU A 49 -40.85 2.97 -50.94
CA GLU A 49 -41.93 2.57 -51.81
C GLU A 49 -41.48 2.76 -53.26
N ILE A 50 -41.66 1.72 -54.07
CA ILE A 50 -41.31 1.72 -55.48
C ILE A 50 -42.59 1.41 -56.25
N THR A 51 -43.01 2.35 -57.09
CA THR A 51 -44.18 2.18 -57.96
C THR A 51 -43.76 2.27 -59.41
N ASN A 52 -44.40 1.47 -60.26
CA ASN A 52 -44.11 1.40 -61.69
C ASN A 52 -45.32 1.93 -62.47
N ALA A 53 -45.07 2.82 -63.43
CA ALA A 53 -46.03 3.24 -64.43
C ALA A 53 -45.42 3.09 -65.84
N GLY A 54 -45.65 1.93 -66.46
CA GLY A 54 -45.13 1.59 -67.78
C GLY A 54 -43.61 1.49 -67.77
N ASP A 55 -42.94 2.35 -68.56
CA ASP A 55 -41.48 2.38 -68.64
C ASP A 55 -40.82 3.22 -67.54
N THR A 56 -41.62 3.91 -66.70
CA THR A 56 -41.10 4.81 -65.66
C THR A 56 -41.25 4.20 -64.26
N ILE A 57 -40.19 4.26 -63.46
CA ILE A 57 -40.17 3.80 -62.06
C ILE A 57 -40.06 5.01 -61.14
N PHE A 58 -41.02 5.14 -60.21
CA PHE A 58 -41.02 6.15 -59.16
C PHE A 58 -40.52 5.56 -57.85
N LYS A 59 -39.61 6.26 -57.18
CA LYS A 59 -39.03 5.85 -55.90
C LYS A 59 -39.31 6.92 -54.83
N ASN A 60 -40.14 6.56 -53.86
CA ASN A 60 -40.43 7.39 -52.69
C ASN A 60 -39.68 6.83 -51.48
N VAL A 61 -38.92 7.69 -50.80
CA VAL A 61 -38.17 7.33 -49.59
C VAL A 61 -38.64 8.21 -48.44
N ILE A 62 -39.20 7.58 -47.41
CA ILE A 62 -39.53 8.26 -46.16
C ILE A 62 -38.50 7.82 -45.12
N ARG A 63 -37.77 8.79 -44.57
CA ARG A 63 -36.74 8.57 -43.56
C ARG A 63 -37.30 8.77 -42.18
N TRP A 64 -37.30 7.75 -41.34
CA TRP A 64 -37.75 7.85 -39.96
C TRP A 64 -36.55 8.10 -39.04
N ARG A 65 -36.67 9.11 -38.16
CA ARG A 65 -35.69 9.38 -37.10
C ARG A 65 -36.29 9.01 -35.76
N GLU A 66 -36.05 7.78 -35.32
CA GLU A 66 -36.48 7.33 -34.01
C GLU A 66 -35.42 7.66 -32.95
N ARG A 67 -35.83 8.33 -31.87
CA ARG A 67 -35.04 8.51 -30.65
C ARG A 67 -35.70 7.67 -29.56
N PHE A 68 -35.10 6.53 -29.23
CA PHE A 68 -35.50 5.79 -28.04
C PHE A 68 -34.94 6.52 -26.81
N ILE A 69 -35.79 7.31 -26.14
CA ILE A 69 -35.41 8.08 -24.94
C ILE A 69 -35.29 7.17 -23.71
N ARG A 70 -35.83 5.94 -23.79
CA ARG A 70 -35.79 4.94 -22.73
C ARG A 70 -35.83 3.58 -23.44
N ASP A 71 -34.84 2.72 -23.28
CA ASP A 71 -34.87 1.72 -22.21
C ASP A 71 -33.78 0.63 -22.31
N THR A 72 -33.51 0.06 -21.13
CA THR A 72 -33.09 -1.33 -20.89
C THR A 72 -31.70 -1.82 -21.30
N VAL A 73 -30.88 -2.04 -20.27
CA VAL A 73 -29.91 -3.15 -20.13
C VAL A 73 -28.88 -3.29 -21.26
N TYR A 74 -28.02 -2.29 -21.44
CA TYR A 74 -26.70 -2.59 -21.98
C TYR A 74 -25.81 -3.06 -20.83
N GLN A 75 -25.77 -4.37 -20.61
CA GLN A 75 -24.74 -5.01 -19.79
C GLN A 75 -23.43 -4.98 -20.59
N SER A 76 -22.88 -3.78 -20.84
CA SER A 76 -21.49 -3.67 -21.25
C SER A 76 -20.70 -4.33 -20.15
N ARG A 77 -19.93 -5.38 -20.48
CA ARG A 77 -18.85 -5.88 -19.64
C ARG A 77 -18.18 -4.66 -19.03
N THR A 78 -18.38 -4.51 -17.72
CA THR A 78 -17.64 -3.55 -16.95
C THR A 78 -16.22 -4.06 -17.03
N ASP A 79 -15.38 -3.41 -17.83
CA ASP A 79 -13.94 -3.59 -17.72
C ASP A 79 -13.61 -3.14 -16.30
N SER A 80 -13.61 -4.10 -15.38
CA SER A 80 -13.26 -3.87 -14.00
C SER A 80 -11.83 -3.37 -14.05
N ILE A 81 -11.66 -2.09 -13.77
CA ILE A 81 -10.34 -1.52 -13.52
C ILE A 81 -9.74 -2.41 -12.43
N PRO A 82 -8.60 -3.05 -12.67
CA PRO A 82 -8.00 -3.93 -11.68
C PRO A 82 -7.76 -3.08 -10.45
N VAL A 83 -8.49 -3.39 -9.37
CA VAL A 83 -8.25 -2.78 -8.07
C VAL A 83 -6.84 -3.19 -7.70
N ILE A 84 -5.93 -2.22 -7.72
CA ILE A 84 -4.59 -2.40 -7.20
C ILE A 84 -4.82 -2.59 -5.70
N ILE A 85 -4.78 -3.84 -5.25
CA ILE A 85 -4.76 -4.14 -3.83
C ILE A 85 -3.45 -3.53 -3.36
N GLU A 86 -3.54 -2.35 -2.76
CA GLU A 86 -2.46 -1.82 -1.95
C GLU A 86 -2.27 -2.86 -0.87
N VAL A 87 -1.29 -3.75 -1.09
CA VAL A 87 -0.81 -4.64 -0.05
C VAL A 87 -0.46 -3.68 1.06
N GLU A 88 -1.31 -3.64 2.08
CA GLU A 88 -1.03 -2.98 3.34
C GLU A 88 0.29 -3.58 3.75
N LYS A 89 1.36 -2.85 3.43
CA LYS A 89 2.69 -3.22 3.81
C LYS A 89 2.55 -3.16 5.30
N GLU A 90 2.41 -4.31 5.95
CA GLU A 90 2.38 -4.41 7.39
C GLU A 90 3.66 -3.73 7.82
N ILE A 91 3.58 -2.44 8.17
CA ILE A 91 4.73 -1.66 8.57
C ILE A 91 5.15 -2.40 9.81
N PRO A 92 6.29 -3.11 9.81
CA PRO A 92 6.63 -3.96 10.93
C PRO A 92 6.96 -3.00 12.07
N VAL A 93 5.98 -2.71 12.92
CA VAL A 93 6.05 -1.64 13.94
C VAL A 93 7.18 -1.94 14.95
N ASN A 94 7.66 -3.18 14.95
CA ASN A 94 8.67 -3.69 15.84
C ASN A 94 9.89 -4.31 15.10
N TYR A 95 10.34 -3.71 14.00
CA TYR A 95 11.61 -4.13 13.40
C TYR A 95 12.79 -3.59 14.22
N LEU A 96 13.71 -4.48 14.60
CA LEU A 96 14.99 -4.05 15.15
C LEU A 96 15.79 -3.39 14.03
N THR A 97 16.13 -2.11 14.23
CA THR A 97 17.08 -1.43 13.35
C THR A 97 18.41 -2.19 13.38
N LYS A 98 19.13 -2.20 12.25
CA LYS A 98 20.46 -2.85 12.17
C LYS A 98 21.38 -2.41 13.34
N TRP A 99 21.28 -1.15 13.73
CA TRP A 99 22.01 -0.58 14.87
C TRP A 99 21.57 -1.12 16.24
N GLN A 100 20.27 -1.31 16.49
CA GLN A 100 19.78 -1.94 17.71
C GLN A 100 20.26 -3.39 17.82
N THR A 101 20.22 -4.14 16.71
CA THR A 101 20.72 -5.52 16.66
C THR A 101 22.21 -5.60 17.01
N ILE A 102 23.03 -4.69 16.49
CA ILE A 102 24.46 -4.60 16.81
C ILE A 102 24.67 -4.34 18.30
N ARG A 103 23.92 -3.42 18.92
CA ARG A 103 24.03 -3.12 20.36
C ARG A 103 23.67 -4.32 21.23
N ILE A 104 22.58 -5.01 20.91
CA ILE A 104 22.15 -6.22 21.63
C ILE A 104 23.23 -7.31 21.52
N TRP A 105 23.80 -7.49 20.33
CA TRP A 105 24.84 -8.48 20.10
C TRP A 105 26.11 -8.22 20.94
N ILE A 106 26.58 -6.97 20.96
CA ILE A 106 27.71 -6.55 21.81
C ILE A 106 27.39 -6.76 23.30
N GLY A 107 26.17 -6.41 23.73
CA GLY A 107 25.72 -6.62 25.11
C GLY A 107 25.76 -8.09 25.53
N ASN A 108 25.30 -8.99 24.66
CA ASN A 108 25.33 -10.44 24.93
C ASN A 108 26.76 -10.98 25.08
N ILE A 109 27.71 -10.50 24.27
CA ILE A 109 29.12 -10.89 24.37
C ILE A 109 29.69 -10.47 25.73
N ILE A 110 29.42 -9.24 26.16
CA ILE A 110 29.89 -8.73 27.46
C ILE A 110 29.29 -9.56 28.61
N LEU A 111 28.00 -9.90 28.52
CA LEU A 111 27.32 -10.73 29.51
C LEU A 111 27.97 -12.12 29.66
N ILE A 112 28.30 -12.76 28.54
CA ILE A 112 28.97 -14.07 28.52
C ILE A 112 30.34 -14.00 29.19
N ILE A 113 31.13 -12.98 28.86
CA ILE A 113 32.47 -12.79 29.47
C ILE A 113 32.34 -12.60 30.99
N LEU A 114 31.37 -11.80 31.43
CA LEU A 114 31.15 -11.53 32.84
C LEU A 114 30.71 -12.79 33.60
N ALA A 115 29.80 -13.58 33.01
CA ALA A 115 29.36 -14.86 33.56
C ALA A 115 30.51 -15.86 33.68
N ALA A 116 31.39 -15.94 32.67
CA ALA A 116 32.57 -16.81 32.70
C ALA A 116 33.55 -16.42 33.81
N LEU A 117 33.80 -15.12 34.00
CA LEU A 117 34.66 -14.63 35.08
C LEU A 117 34.11 -14.94 36.47
N VAL A 118 32.81 -14.73 36.68
CA VAL A 118 32.13 -15.08 37.94
C VAL A 118 32.20 -16.58 38.19
N GLY A 119 31.88 -17.40 37.19
CA GLY A 119 31.97 -18.86 37.26
C GLY A 119 33.38 -19.33 37.63
N TRP A 120 34.41 -18.78 36.99
CA TRP A 120 35.80 -19.11 37.30
C TRP A 120 36.18 -18.74 38.74
N LYS A 121 35.75 -17.57 39.24
CA LYS A 121 35.96 -17.18 40.63
C LYS A 121 35.27 -18.13 41.62
N LEU A 122 34.03 -18.53 41.33
CA LEU A 122 33.27 -19.47 42.17
C LEU A 122 33.94 -20.85 42.19
N ILE A 123 34.37 -21.36 41.04
CA ILE A 123 35.10 -22.65 40.96
C ILE A 123 36.40 -22.57 41.76
N LYS A 124 37.17 -21.47 41.60
CA LYS A 124 38.42 -21.27 42.36
C LYS A 124 38.16 -21.20 43.87
N LEU A 125 37.08 -20.54 44.29
CA LEU A 125 36.68 -20.47 45.70
C LEU A 125 36.28 -21.85 46.24
N TYR A 126 35.47 -22.61 45.47
CA TYR A 126 35.06 -23.96 45.82
C TYR A 126 36.27 -24.91 45.98
N LEU A 127 37.22 -24.86 45.04
CA LEU A 127 38.46 -25.65 45.13
C LEU A 127 39.32 -25.26 46.34
N LYS A 128 39.30 -23.98 46.76
CA LYS A 128 40.01 -23.51 47.95
C LYS A 128 39.32 -23.96 49.25
N LEU A 129 38.00 -24.07 49.28
CA LEU A 129 37.22 -24.54 50.43
C LEU A 129 37.26 -26.07 50.59
N LYS A 130 37.44 -26.81 49.50
CA LYS A 130 37.56 -28.27 49.51
C LYS A 130 38.93 -28.76 49.98
N LYS A 131 39.96 -27.90 49.93
CA LYS A 131 41.32 -28.19 50.36
C LYS A 131 41.51 -27.77 51.81
#